data_AF-A0A921GDG6-F1
#
_entry.id   AF-A0A921GDG6-F1
#
_cell.length_a   1.000
_cell.length_b   1.000
_cell.length_c   1.000
_cell.angle_alpha   90.00
_cell.angle_beta   90.00
_cell.angle_gamma   90.00
#
_symmetry.space_group_name_H-M   'P 1'
#
loop_
_entity.id
_entity.type
_entity.pdbx_description
1 polymer ?
#
loop_
_entity_poly.entity_id
_entity_poly.type
_entity_poly.pdbx_seq_one_letter_code
_entity_poly.pdbx_strand_id
1 'polypeptide(L)' 'WNLDTEDWKVKNAQKIKETIVNKAFDGAVILIHDIHTFTIDGLEMALEELNRNGYQFVTLETLSQYKELKNVIK' A
#
# COMPACT_ATOMS: atom_id res chain seq x y z
N TRP A 1 9.02 -5.35 1.32
CA TRP A 1 7.62 -5.28 0.86
C TRP A 1 7.04 -6.69 0.83
N ASN A 2 5.72 -6.81 0.77
CA ASN A 2 5.02 -8.08 0.56
C ASN A 2 3.87 -7.95 -0.46
N LEU A 3 3.71 -6.76 -1.06
CA LEU A 3 2.82 -6.46 -2.18
C LEU A 3 3.61 -5.62 -3.19
N ASP A 4 3.81 -6.15 -4.39
CA ASP A 4 4.44 -5.42 -5.50
C ASP A 4 3.37 -4.97 -6.50
N THR A 5 3.39 -3.67 -6.84
CA THR A 5 2.48 -3.08 -7.83
C THR A 5 2.93 -3.33 -9.27
N GLU A 6 4.21 -3.70 -9.48
CA GLU A 6 4.86 -3.73 -10.78
C GLU A 6 4.63 -2.43 -11.58
N ASP A 7 4.56 -1.28 -10.90
CA ASP A 7 4.29 0.03 -11.50
C ASP A 7 5.25 0.39 -12.64
N TRP A 8 6.53 0.07 -12.47
CA TRP A 8 7.59 0.22 -13.48
C TRP A 8 7.33 -0.53 -14.79
N LYS A 9 6.52 -1.60 -14.74
CA LYS A 9 6.16 -2.45 -15.88
C LYS A 9 4.76 -2.11 -16.43
N VAL A 10 3.79 -1.88 -15.54
CA VAL A 10 2.39 -1.67 -15.91
C VAL A 10 2.15 -0.27 -16.48
N LYS A 11 2.82 0.76 -15.94
CA LYS A 11 2.79 2.15 -16.44
C LYS A 11 1.37 2.71 -16.68
N ASN A 12 0.43 2.35 -15.81
CA ASN A 12 -0.98 2.74 -15.91
C ASN A 12 -1.57 2.97 -14.52
N ALA A 13 -2.01 4.20 -14.24
CA ALA A 13 -2.50 4.61 -12.93
C ALA A 13 -3.67 3.77 -12.41
N GLN A 14 -4.65 3.46 -13.26
CA GLN A 14 -5.81 2.67 -12.88
C GLN A 14 -5.44 1.24 -12.48
N LYS A 15 -4.56 0.58 -13.24
CA LYS A 15 -4.07 -0.77 -12.91
C LYS A 15 -3.22 -0.79 -11.64
N ILE A 16 -2.42 0.25 -11.41
CA ILE A 16 -1.66 0.42 -10.17
C ILE A 16 -2.63 0.53 -8.99
N LYS A 17 -3.63 1.41 -9.08
CA LYS A 17 -4.68 1.56 -8.07
C LYS A 17 -5.40 0.24 -7.79
N GLU A 18 -5.86 -0.46 -8.82
CA GLU A 18 -6.53 -1.75 -8.67
C GLU A 18 -5.63 -2.79 -8.00
N THR A 19 -4.33 -2.82 -8.32
CA THR A 19 -3.38 -3.73 -7.70
C THR A 19 -3.21 -3.44 -6.21
N ILE A 20 -3.08 -2.17 -5.83
CA ILE A 20 -2.97 -1.75 -4.42
C ILE A 20 -4.26 -2.13 -3.68
N VAL A 21 -5.43 -1.70 -4.17
CA VAL A 21 -6.72 -1.88 -3.46
C VAL A 21 -7.09 -3.36 -3.35
N ASN A 22 -6.98 -4.14 -4.42
CA ASN A 22 -7.44 -5.54 -4.43
C ASN A 22 -6.53 -6.49 -3.65
N LYS A 23 -5.26 -6.12 -3.46
CA LYS A 23 -4.28 -6.96 -2.76
C LYS A 23 -3.94 -6.45 -1.36
N ALA A 24 -4.44 -5.28 -0.94
CA ALA A 24 -4.22 -4.76 0.40
C ALA A 24 -4.82 -5.69 1.47
N PHE A 25 -4.12 -5.79 2.61
CA PHE A 25 -4.55 -6.49 3.81
C PHE A 25 -3.87 -5.85 5.03
N ASP A 26 -4.33 -6.18 6.24
CA ASP A 26 -3.74 -5.68 7.49
C ASP A 26 -2.24 -6.00 7.56
N GLY A 27 -1.41 -4.97 7.63
CA GLY A 27 0.05 -5.10 7.65
C GLY A 27 0.71 -5.35 6.29
N ALA A 28 0.03 -5.06 5.18
CA ALA A 28 0.63 -4.97 3.86
C ALA A 28 1.73 -3.88 3.81
N VAL A 29 2.83 -4.19 3.12
CA VAL A 29 3.95 -3.29 2.82
C VAL A 29 4.09 -3.25 1.30
N ILE A 30 3.72 -2.12 0.72
CA ILE A 30 3.53 -1.94 -0.71
C ILE A 30 4.81 -1.37 -1.35
N LEU A 31 5.26 -1.94 -2.46
CA LEU A 31 6.34 -1.41 -3.29
C LEU A 31 5.78 -0.56 -4.44
N ILE A 32 6.30 0.67 -4.56
CA ILE A 32 6.03 1.64 -5.62
C ILE A 32 7.30 2.46 -5.91
N HIS A 33 7.33 3.19 -7.02
CA HIS A 33 8.41 4.11 -7.39
C HIS A 33 7.86 5.51 -7.72
N ASP A 34 8.28 6.53 -6.98
CA ASP A 34 7.82 7.93 -7.08
C ASP A 34 8.48 8.74 -8.22
N ILE A 35 9.15 8.07 -9.15
CA ILE A 35 9.85 8.68 -10.28
C ILE A 35 8.96 8.85 -11.54
N HIS A 36 7.69 8.47 -11.45
CA HIS A 36 6.73 8.46 -12.57
C HIS A 36 5.34 8.95 -12.17
N THR A 37 4.73 9.83 -12.98
CA THR A 37 3.42 10.42 -12.67
C THR A 37 2.30 9.40 -12.60
N PHE A 38 2.29 8.38 -13.46
CA PHE A 38 1.28 7.32 -13.41
C PHE A 38 1.30 6.53 -12.08
N THR A 39 2.44 6.47 -11.40
CA THR A 39 2.54 5.84 -10.07
C THR A 39 1.94 6.75 -9.02
N ILE A 40 2.24 8.05 -9.08
CA ILE A 40 1.68 9.06 -8.17
C ILE A 40 0.15 9.09 -8.30
N ASP A 41 -0.37 9.22 -9.52
CA ASP A 41 -1.82 9.25 -9.78
C ASP A 41 -2.52 7.97 -9.29
N GLY A 42 -1.92 6.80 -9.56
CA GLY A 42 -2.43 5.50 -9.12
C GLY A 42 -2.41 5.35 -7.59
N LEU A 43 -1.36 5.85 -6.94
CA LEU A 43 -1.23 5.85 -5.49
C LEU A 43 -2.29 6.74 -4.85
N GLU A 44 -2.47 7.99 -5.31
CA GLU A 44 -3.45 8.92 -4.74
C GLU A 44 -4.86 8.32 -4.74
N MET A 45 -5.31 7.80 -5.89
CA MET A 45 -6.62 7.12 -6.00
C MET A 45 -6.74 5.91 -5.07
N ALA A 46 -5.66 5.17 -4.85
CA ALA A 46 -5.68 4.00 -3.97
C ALA A 46 -5.69 4.39 -2.49
N LEU A 47 -4.95 5.45 -2.10
CA LEU A 47 -4.96 5.97 -0.75
C LEU A 47 -6.35 6.46 -0.34
N GLU A 48 -7.06 7.15 -1.23
CA GLU A 48 -8.44 7.57 -0.97
C GLU A 48 -9.37 6.38 -0.69
N GLU A 49 -9.30 5.33 -1.50
CA GLU A 49 -10.13 4.13 -1.36
C GLU A 49 -9.78 3.34 -0.09
N LEU A 50 -8.49 3.12 0.17
CA LEU A 50 -8.04 2.42 1.38
C LEU A 50 -8.38 3.19 2.65
N ASN A 51 -8.30 4.52 2.63
CA ASN A 51 -8.75 5.36 3.75
C ASN A 51 -10.25 5.19 4.02
N ARG A 52 -11.09 5.17 2.96
CA ARG A 52 -12.53 4.86 3.09
C ARG A 52 -12.78 3.45 3.65
N ASN A 53 -11.91 2.51 3.34
CA ASN A 53 -11.96 1.13 3.84
C ASN A 53 -11.37 0.97 5.26
N GLY A 54 -10.97 2.06 5.93
CA GLY A 54 -10.52 2.06 7.32
C GLY A 54 -9.05 1.69 7.52
N TYR A 55 -8.24 1.67 6.46
CA TYR A 55 -6.81 1.47 6.58
C TYR A 55 -6.12 2.71 7.18
N GLN A 56 -5.03 2.47 7.92
CA GLN A 56 -4.12 3.51 8.37
C GLN A 56 -2.79 3.38 7.63
N PHE A 57 -2.29 4.49 7.08
CA PHE A 57 -0.98 4.53 6.44
C PHE A 57 0.07 4.88 7.49
N VAL A 58 1.03 3.98 7.68
CA VAL A 58 2.02 4.08 8.75
C VAL A 58 3.42 3.83 8.21
N THR A 59 4.43 4.25 8.96
CA THR A 59 5.82 3.92 8.66
C THR A 59 6.10 2.44 8.97
N LEU A 60 7.22 1.92 8.46
CA LEU A 60 7.67 0.55 8.78
C LEU A 60 7.93 0.37 10.28
N GLU A 61 8.43 1.42 10.96
CA GLU A 61 8.67 1.40 12.39
C GLU A 61 7.36 1.19 13.18
N THR A 62 6.33 1.99 12.90
CA THR A 62 5.02 1.85 13.53
C THR A 62 4.40 0.49 13.23
N LEU A 63 4.52 -0.01 11.99
CA LEU A 63 4.04 -1.35 11.63
C LEU A 63 4.78 -2.46 12.41
N SER A 64 6.08 -2.32 12.62
CA SER A 64 6.88 -3.28 13.39
C SER A 64 6.43 -3.33 14.85
N GLN A 65 6.31 -2.17 15.50
CA GLN A 65 5.82 -2.04 16.87
C GLN A 65 4.41 -2.64 17.02
N TYR A 66 3.52 -2.36 16.07
CA TYR A 66 2.18 -2.95 16.05
C TYR A 66 2.19 -4.48 15.99
N LYS A 67 3.05 -5.06 15.16
CA LYS A 67 3.19 -6.52 15.05
C LYS A 67 3.75 -7.14 16.33
N GLU A 68 4.73 -6.51 16.96
CA GLU A 68 5.26 -6.95 18.26
C GLU A 68 4.17 -6.95 19.33
N LEU A 69 3.41 -5.86 19.46
CA LEU A 69 2.29 -5.76 20.40
C LEU A 69 1.22 -6.82 20.13
N LYS A 70 0.85 -7.04 18.87
CA LYS A 70 -0.11 -8.09 18.48
C LYS A 70 0.35 -9.49 18.85
N ASN A 71 1.65 -9.77 18.81
CA ASN A 71 2.20 -11.07 19.20
C ASN A 71 2.19 -11.29 20.72
N VAL A 72 2.27 -10.22 21.50
CA VAL A 72 2.23 -10.28 22.98
C VAL A 72 0.80 -10.42 23.50
N ILE A 73 -0.18 -9.80 22.83
CA ILE A 73 -1.59 -9.77 23.25
C ILE A 73 -2.36 -11.02 22.77
N LYS A 74 -1.76 -11.83 21.90
CA LYS A 74 -2.34 -13.06 21.36
C LYS A 74 -2.29 -14.22 22.35
#